data_AF-A0A1W1ULX9-F1
#
_entry.id   AF-A0A1W1ULX9-F1
#
_cell.length_a   1.000
_cell.length_b   1.000
_cell.length_c   1.000
_cell.angle_alpha   90.00
_cell.angle_beta   90.00
_cell.angle_gamma   90.00
#
_symmetry.space_group_name_H-M   'P 1'
#
loop_
_entity.id
_entity.type
_entity.pdbx_description
1 polymer ?
#
loop_
_entity_poly.entity_id
_entity_poly.type
_entity_poly.pdbx_seq_one_letter_code
_entity_poly.pdbx_strand_id
1 'polypeptide(L)'
;MRWFWLIGFALALILAGVYAYLGGFRQPEVAVITTAKPIFLAGRYYNGPVRGDEFGTLFRQAQQVKANNHLQGTLGNIYYNDPEAAGDTVKAFIGLIVADTVSQNLPPGYHYSTFSGGQRVVQARLKASYMLAPGKLYSGIKDFAKQQKLGLGQVYVEQFPDTGPVEVLAVVK
;
A
#
# COMPACT_ATOMS: atom_id res chain seq x y z
N MET A 1 -1.67 -13.67 -43.94
CA MET A 1 -2.01 -12.31 -43.45
C MET A 1 -3.22 -12.25 -42.50
N ARG A 2 -4.42 -12.71 -42.90
CA ARG A 2 -5.67 -12.52 -42.10
C ARG A 2 -5.65 -13.18 -40.71
N TRP A 3 -5.02 -14.35 -40.57
CA TRP A 3 -4.92 -15.04 -39.28
C TRP A 3 -4.02 -14.33 -38.26
N PHE A 4 -2.98 -13.60 -38.70
CA PHE A 4 -2.15 -12.81 -37.79
C PHE A 4 -2.94 -11.67 -37.12
N TRP A 5 -3.86 -11.05 -37.86
CA TRP A 5 -4.75 -10.03 -37.30
C TRP A 5 -5.76 -10.61 -36.30
N LEU A 6 -6.30 -11.80 -36.58
CA LEU A 6 -7.21 -12.48 -35.66
C LEU A 6 -6.49 -12.93 -34.38
N ILE A 7 -5.26 -13.45 -34.51
CA ILE A 7 -4.42 -13.83 -33.36
C ILE A 7 -4.05 -12.58 -32.55
N GLY A 8 -3.63 -11.49 -33.21
CA GLY A 8 -3.31 -10.23 -32.54
C GLY A 8 -4.52 -9.62 -31.81
N PHE A 9 -5.70 -9.67 -32.43
CA PHE A 9 -6.94 -9.21 -31.81
C PHE A 9 -7.36 -10.08 -30.61
N ALA A 10 -7.26 -11.41 -30.75
CA ALA A 10 -7.53 -12.33 -29.64
C ALA A 10 -6.57 -12.09 -28.46
N LEU A 11 -5.28 -11.88 -28.73
CA LEU A 11 -4.29 -11.57 -27.71
C LEU A 11 -4.60 -10.24 -27.00
N ALA A 12 -4.98 -9.20 -27.77
CA ALA A 12 -5.37 -7.92 -27.20
C ALA A 12 -6.60 -8.05 -26.28
N LEU A 13 -7.61 -8.84 -26.67
CA LEU A 13 -8.79 -9.11 -25.83
C LEU A 13 -8.42 -9.84 -24.54
N ILE A 14 -7.52 -10.83 -24.61
CA ILE A 14 -7.04 -11.54 -23.42
C ILE A 14 -6.33 -10.57 -22.47
N LEU A 15 -5.40 -9.77 -22.98
CA LEU A 15 -4.67 -8.79 -22.17
C LEU A 15 -5.61 -7.74 -21.56
N ALA A 16 -6.57 -7.24 -22.33
CA ALA A 16 -7.59 -6.31 -21.84
C ALA A 16 -8.46 -6.93 -20.75
N GLY A 17 -8.85 -8.20 -20.91
CA GLY A 17 -9.59 -8.97 -19.92
C GLY A 17 -8.81 -9.15 -18.61
N VAL A 18 -7.53 -9.53 -18.70
CA VAL A 18 -6.63 -9.63 -17.53
C VAL A 18 -6.49 -8.28 -16.83
N TYR A 19 -6.26 -7.19 -17.58
CA TYR A 19 -6.15 -5.85 -17.02
C TYR A 19 -7.44 -5.41 -16.32
N ALA A 20 -8.61 -5.66 -16.93
CA ALA A 20 -9.91 -5.39 -16.32
C ALA A 20 -10.12 -6.19 -15.03
N TYR A 21 -9.79 -7.49 -15.06
CA TYR A 21 -9.91 -8.39 -13.91
C TYR A 21 -9.07 -7.92 -12.72
N LEU A 22 -7.84 -7.47 -12.96
CA LEU A 22 -6.96 -6.91 -11.93
C LEU A 22 -7.43 -5.54 -11.38
N GLY A 23 -8.47 -4.93 -11.96
CA GLY A 23 -8.99 -3.62 -11.56
C GLY A 23 -8.35 -2.45 -12.32
N GLY A 24 -7.74 -2.69 -13.48
CA GLY A 24 -7.05 -1.70 -14.29
C GLY A 24 -7.90 -0.54 -14.79
N PHE A 25 -9.23 -0.68 -14.85
CA PHE A 25 -10.14 0.43 -15.22
C PHE A 25 -10.83 1.09 -14.02
N ARG A 26 -10.61 0.60 -12.80
CA ARG A 26 -11.20 1.19 -11.58
C ARG A 26 -10.43 2.45 -11.19
N GLN A 27 -11.16 3.46 -10.75
CA GLN A 27 -10.60 4.70 -10.19
C GLN A 27 -10.62 4.65 -8.66
N PRO A 28 -9.62 5.27 -8.00
CA PRO A 28 -9.59 5.34 -6.55
C PRO A 28 -10.68 6.26 -6.02
N GLU A 29 -11.33 5.84 -4.94
CA GLU A 29 -12.15 6.73 -4.12
C GLU A 29 -11.21 7.52 -3.20
N VAL A 30 -11.25 8.85 -3.27
CA VAL A 30 -10.33 9.72 -2.51
C VAL A 30 -11.12 10.72 -1.67
N ALA A 31 -10.78 10.82 -0.39
CA ALA A 31 -11.45 11.71 0.56
C ALA A 31 -10.48 12.23 1.63
N VAL A 32 -10.82 13.35 2.25
CA VAL A 32 -10.14 13.84 3.47
C VAL A 32 -10.90 13.31 4.67
N ILE A 33 -10.17 12.63 5.55
CA ILE A 33 -10.72 12.11 6.81
C ILE A 33 -9.82 12.51 7.97
N THR A 34 -10.33 12.32 9.19
CA THR A 34 -9.51 12.34 10.41
C THR A 34 -9.42 10.93 10.95
N THR A 35 -8.21 10.41 11.18
CA THR A 35 -8.04 9.07 11.74
C THR A 35 -8.62 9.01 13.15
N ALA A 36 -9.55 8.08 13.40
CA ALA A 36 -10.20 8.00 14.71
C ALA A 36 -9.32 7.34 15.77
N LYS A 37 -8.52 6.36 15.36
CA LYS A 37 -7.66 5.54 16.23
C LYS A 37 -6.24 5.50 15.67
N PRO A 38 -5.22 5.28 16.53
CA PRO A 38 -3.89 4.96 16.05
C PRO A 38 -3.89 3.67 15.22
N ILE A 39 -2.99 3.62 14.24
CA ILE A 39 -2.70 2.40 13.48
C ILE A 39 -1.39 1.84 14.02
N PHE A 40 -1.43 0.60 14.49
CA PHE A 40 -0.27 -0.11 15.01
C PHE A 40 0.28 -1.04 13.94
N LEU A 41 1.56 -0.91 13.63
CA LEU A 41 2.25 -1.72 12.65
C LEU A 41 3.36 -2.52 13.37
N ALA A 42 3.28 -3.83 13.30
CA ALA A 42 4.27 -4.75 13.83
C ALA A 42 5.15 -5.27 12.69
N GLY A 43 6.44 -4.98 12.72
CA GLY A 43 7.28 -5.15 11.54
C GLY A 43 8.73 -4.75 11.74
N ARG A 44 9.42 -4.52 10.63
CA ARG A 44 10.84 -4.18 10.59
C ARG A 44 11.03 -2.86 9.86
N TYR A 45 11.97 -2.05 10.36
CA TYR A 45 12.39 -0.84 9.67
C TYR A 45 13.31 -1.17 8.50
N TYR A 46 13.13 -0.46 7.40
CA TYR A 46 13.88 -0.54 6.18
C TYR A 46 14.33 0.85 5.76
N ASN A 47 15.60 0.97 5.39
CA ASN A 47 16.18 2.18 4.84
C ASN A 47 17.15 1.79 3.73
N GLY A 48 16.68 1.85 2.49
CA GLY A 48 17.45 1.36 1.36
C GLY A 48 16.70 1.46 0.04
N PRO A 49 17.26 0.88 -1.03
CA PRO A 49 16.71 1.01 -2.36
C PRO A 49 15.37 0.27 -2.55
N VAL A 50 14.36 0.93 -3.14
CA VAL A 50 13.05 0.28 -3.43
C VAL A 50 13.20 -0.98 -4.29
N ARG A 51 14.16 -0.94 -5.23
CA ARG A 51 14.47 -2.06 -6.13
C ARG A 51 15.45 -3.08 -5.55
N GLY A 52 15.85 -2.92 -4.28
CA GLY A 52 16.71 -3.86 -3.59
C GLY A 52 15.96 -5.14 -3.22
N ASP A 53 16.64 -6.28 -3.28
CA ASP A 53 16.07 -7.59 -2.94
C ASP A 53 15.55 -7.65 -1.49
N GLU A 54 16.16 -6.88 -0.59
CA GLU A 54 15.77 -6.82 0.82
C GLU A 54 14.36 -6.24 1.02
N PHE A 55 13.98 -5.21 0.25
CA PHE A 55 12.66 -4.58 0.36
C PHE A 55 11.55 -5.61 0.09
N GLY A 56 11.62 -6.29 -1.05
CA GLY A 56 10.68 -7.37 -1.39
C GLY A 56 10.76 -8.57 -0.44
N THR A 57 11.94 -8.84 0.13
CA THR A 57 12.12 -9.91 1.12
C THR A 57 11.35 -9.61 2.41
N LEU A 58 11.33 -8.36 2.89
CA LEU A 58 10.58 -7.98 4.09
C LEU A 58 9.07 -8.18 3.91
N PHE A 59 8.50 -7.82 2.76
CA PHE A 59 7.10 -8.10 2.45
C PHE A 59 6.80 -9.60 2.43
N ARG A 60 7.66 -10.41 1.80
CA ARG A 60 7.51 -11.88 1.79
C ARG A 60 7.58 -12.47 3.20
N GLN A 61 8.50 -11.98 4.03
CA GLN A 61 8.62 -12.41 5.43
C GLN A 61 7.37 -12.06 6.24
N ALA A 62 6.84 -10.85 6.10
CA ALA A 62 5.59 -10.44 6.75
C ALA A 62 4.40 -11.31 6.30
N GLN A 63 4.31 -11.62 5.00
CA GLN A 63 3.29 -12.53 4.46
C GLN A 63 3.43 -13.95 5.06
N GLN A 64 4.65 -14.46 5.21
CA GLN A 64 4.90 -15.78 5.82
C GLN A 64 4.54 -15.81 7.31
N VAL A 65 4.92 -14.77 8.07
CA VAL A 65 4.55 -14.62 9.48
C VAL A 65 3.03 -14.65 9.65
N LYS A 66 2.30 -13.95 8.76
CA LYS A 66 0.84 -13.97 8.70
C LYS A 66 0.30 -15.36 8.35
N ALA A 67 0.78 -15.96 7.27
CA ALA A 67 0.30 -17.26 6.78
C ALA A 67 0.51 -18.40 7.80
N ASN A 68 1.58 -18.33 8.59
CA ASN A 68 1.89 -19.29 9.65
C ASN A 68 1.16 -18.99 10.97
N ASN A 69 0.27 -17.98 11.01
CA ASN A 69 -0.45 -17.54 12.21
C ASN A 69 0.45 -17.11 13.39
N HIS A 70 1.71 -16.76 13.14
CA HIS A 70 2.61 -16.25 14.18
C HIS A 70 2.23 -14.83 14.61
N LEU A 71 1.60 -14.07 13.71
CA LEU A 71 1.07 -12.75 13.99
C LEU A 71 -0.17 -12.52 13.10
N GLN A 72 -1.28 -12.17 13.73
CA GLN A 72 -2.54 -11.84 13.08
C GLN A 72 -2.57 -10.35 12.73
N GLY A 73 -2.91 -10.02 11.48
CA GLY A 73 -3.00 -8.65 11.02
C GLY A 73 -3.15 -8.51 9.51
N THR A 74 -3.17 -7.27 9.07
CA THR A 74 -3.26 -6.88 7.66
C THR A 74 -1.87 -6.54 7.14
N LEU A 75 -1.46 -7.06 5.98
CA LEU A 75 -0.17 -6.66 5.42
C LEU A 75 -0.17 -5.15 5.16
N GLY A 76 0.91 -4.47 5.52
CA GLY A 76 0.99 -3.03 5.33
C GLY A 76 2.37 -2.46 5.66
N ASN A 77 2.47 -1.15 5.50
CA ASN A 77 3.70 -0.43 5.74
C ASN A 77 3.44 1.05 6.02
N ILE A 78 4.39 1.68 6.69
CA ILE A 78 4.43 3.12 6.91
C ILE A 78 5.68 3.65 6.21
N TYR A 79 5.53 4.52 5.23
CA TYR A 79 6.65 5.28 4.68
C TYR A 79 6.86 6.58 5.46
N TYR A 80 8.11 6.97 5.63
CA TYR A 80 8.53 8.23 6.27
C TYR A 80 9.10 9.24 5.26
N ASN A 81 9.10 8.89 3.98
CA ASN A 81 9.36 9.74 2.84
C ASN A 81 8.40 9.38 1.69
N ASP A 82 8.19 10.28 0.74
CA ASP A 82 7.36 9.99 -0.45
C ASP A 82 8.10 8.96 -1.33
N PRO A 83 7.61 7.70 -1.45
CA PRO A 83 8.30 6.67 -2.21
C PRO A 83 8.35 6.96 -3.72
N GLU A 84 7.43 7.78 -4.26
CA GLU A 84 7.47 8.17 -5.67
C GLU A 84 8.43 9.34 -5.92
N ALA A 85 8.71 10.17 -4.91
CA ALA A 85 9.64 11.30 -5.03
C ALA A 85 11.05 11.00 -4.50
N ALA A 86 11.22 9.96 -3.68
CA ALA A 86 12.47 9.66 -2.98
C ALA A 86 13.58 9.07 -3.87
N GLY A 87 13.34 8.94 -5.18
CA GLY A 87 14.31 8.40 -6.13
C GLY A 87 14.58 6.93 -5.83
N ASP A 88 15.79 6.64 -5.35
CA ASP A 88 16.20 5.27 -5.08
C ASP A 88 15.88 4.80 -3.65
N THR A 89 15.94 5.65 -2.62
CA THR A 89 15.92 5.21 -1.21
C THR A 89 14.60 5.47 -0.50
N VAL A 90 13.99 4.44 0.06
CA VAL A 90 12.80 4.55 0.92
C VAL A 90 13.13 4.29 2.37
N LYS A 91 12.48 5.06 3.26
CA LYS A 91 12.43 4.84 4.69
C LYS A 91 11.05 4.29 5.00
N ALA A 92 10.97 2.99 5.25
CA ALA A 92 9.70 2.31 5.45
C ALA A 92 9.75 1.45 6.71
N PHE A 93 8.61 1.32 7.39
CA PHE A 93 8.38 0.24 8.33
C PHE A 93 7.44 -0.76 7.64
N ILE A 94 7.83 -2.02 7.54
CA ILE A 94 7.13 -3.03 6.74
C ILE A 94 6.74 -4.20 7.64
N GLY A 95 5.48 -4.63 7.59
CA GLY A 95 4.99 -5.69 8.45
C GLY A 95 3.49 -5.90 8.38
N LEU A 96 2.88 -6.16 9.53
CA LEU A 96 1.44 -6.36 9.69
C LEU A 96 0.83 -5.27 10.56
N ILE A 97 -0.26 -4.68 10.09
CA ILE A 97 -1.12 -3.81 10.87
C ILE A 97 -1.93 -4.69 11.82
N VAL A 98 -1.77 -4.43 13.11
CA VAL A 98 -2.33 -5.23 14.21
C VAL A 98 -3.38 -4.43 14.98
N ALA A 99 -4.27 -5.12 15.69
CA ALA A 99 -5.33 -4.50 16.45
C ALA A 99 -4.82 -3.66 17.64
N ASP A 100 -3.73 -4.08 18.26
CA ASP A 100 -3.11 -3.46 19.43
C ASP A 100 -1.64 -3.93 19.58
N THR A 101 -0.95 -3.43 20.62
CA THR A 101 0.46 -3.72 20.90
C THR A 101 0.69 -4.68 22.08
N VAL A 102 -0.36 -5.33 22.59
CA VAL A 102 -0.32 -6.08 23.86
C VAL A 102 -0.85 -7.51 23.76
N SER A 103 -1.72 -7.79 22.78
CA SER A 103 -2.43 -9.06 22.63
C SER A 103 -1.63 -10.14 21.91
N GLN A 104 -0.49 -9.79 21.29
CA GLN A 104 0.28 -10.71 20.46
C GLN A 104 1.78 -10.59 20.76
N ASN A 105 2.46 -11.73 20.79
CA ASN A 105 3.91 -11.76 20.90
C ASN A 105 4.54 -11.50 19.54
N LEU A 106 5.51 -10.59 19.49
CA LEU A 106 6.21 -10.28 18.25
C LEU A 106 7.22 -11.39 17.90
N PRO A 107 7.34 -11.76 16.61
CA PRO A 107 8.45 -12.58 16.14
C PRO A 107 9.81 -11.91 16.42
N PRO A 108 10.91 -12.68 16.46
CA PRO A 108 12.25 -12.11 16.61
C PRO A 108 12.55 -11.01 15.58
N GLY A 109 13.07 -9.89 16.06
CA GLY A 109 13.43 -8.73 15.23
C GLY A 109 12.25 -7.85 14.78
N TYR A 110 11.01 -8.19 15.15
CA TYR A 110 9.86 -7.31 14.94
C TYR A 110 9.76 -6.29 16.06
N HIS A 111 9.35 -5.08 15.70
CA HIS A 111 9.04 -3.99 16.61
C HIS A 111 7.67 -3.38 16.26
N TYR A 112 7.11 -2.61 17.19
CA TYR A 112 5.94 -1.79 16.89
C TYR A 112 6.35 -0.42 16.35
N SER A 113 5.62 0.03 15.34
CA SER A 113 5.57 1.40 14.88
C SER A 113 4.12 1.88 14.96
N THR A 114 3.93 3.16 15.29
CA THR A 114 2.59 3.72 15.47
C THR A 114 2.40 4.91 14.54
N PHE A 115 1.28 4.89 13.81
CA PHE A 115 0.75 6.06 13.14
C PHE A 115 -0.35 6.66 14.02
N SER A 116 -0.17 7.91 14.44
CA SER A 116 -1.02 8.53 15.44
C SER A 116 -2.48 8.67 14.98
N GLY A 117 -3.40 8.46 15.91
CA GLY A 117 -4.80 8.85 15.73
C GLY A 117 -4.97 10.38 15.75
N GLY A 118 -6.14 10.85 15.34
CA GLY A 118 -6.49 12.27 15.29
C GLY A 118 -5.83 13.04 14.14
N GLN A 119 -5.16 12.36 13.21
CA GLN A 119 -4.48 13.02 12.11
C GLN A 119 -5.42 13.25 10.94
N ARG A 120 -5.37 14.46 10.38
CA ARG A 120 -6.02 14.78 9.12
C ARG A 120 -5.22 14.14 7.99
N VAL A 121 -5.86 13.28 7.20
CA VAL A 121 -5.23 12.54 6.11
C VAL A 121 -6.06 12.62 4.84
N VAL A 122 -5.40 12.52 3.69
CA VAL A 122 -6.05 12.14 2.43
C VAL A 122 -6.03 10.62 2.36
N GLN A 123 -7.20 10.00 2.33
CA GLN A 123 -7.39 8.57 2.19
C GLN A 123 -7.76 8.28 0.74
N ALA A 124 -7.06 7.33 0.13
CA ALA A 124 -7.45 6.74 -1.14
C ALA A 124 -7.72 5.24 -0.98
N ARG A 125 -8.79 4.76 -1.61
CA ARG A 125 -9.20 3.36 -1.59
C ARG A 125 -9.43 2.84 -3.00
N LEU A 126 -8.95 1.64 -3.28
CA LEU A 126 -9.12 1.03 -4.58
C LEU A 126 -9.28 -0.48 -4.46
N LYS A 127 -10.40 -1.00 -4.96
CA LYS A 127 -10.59 -2.44 -5.14
C LYS A 127 -9.82 -2.90 -6.37
N ALA A 128 -8.51 -3.07 -6.26
CA ALA A 128 -7.64 -3.61 -7.30
C ALA A 128 -6.60 -4.55 -6.67
N SER A 129 -5.92 -5.32 -7.51
CA SER A 129 -4.78 -6.13 -7.05
C SER A 129 -3.69 -5.24 -6.44
N TYR A 130 -2.99 -5.75 -5.41
CA TYR A 130 -1.85 -5.08 -4.79
C TYR A 130 -0.77 -4.68 -5.81
N MET A 131 -0.68 -5.36 -6.96
CA MET A 131 0.27 -5.04 -8.02
C MET A 131 -0.06 -3.76 -8.80
N LEU A 132 -1.35 -3.40 -8.89
CA LEU A 132 -1.82 -2.23 -9.65
C LEU A 132 -2.30 -1.08 -8.75
N ALA A 133 -2.68 -1.38 -7.51
CA ALA A 133 -3.31 -0.42 -6.63
C ALA A 133 -2.38 0.73 -6.19
N PRO A 134 -1.13 0.50 -5.75
CA PRO A 134 -0.30 1.55 -5.16
C PRO A 134 -0.12 2.77 -6.06
N GLY A 135 0.34 2.59 -7.30
CA GLY A 135 0.59 3.72 -8.21
C GLY A 135 -0.66 4.58 -8.49
N LYS A 136 -1.83 3.95 -8.59
CA LYS A 136 -3.11 4.67 -8.77
C LYS A 136 -3.56 5.39 -7.51
N LEU A 137 -3.30 4.81 -6.34
CA LEU A 137 -3.67 5.39 -5.05
C LEU A 137 -2.82 6.62 -4.76
N TYR A 138 -1.49 6.56 -4.97
CA TYR A 138 -0.60 7.71 -4.84
C TYR A 138 -0.95 8.84 -5.81
N SER A 139 -1.16 8.52 -7.10
CA SER A 139 -1.56 9.53 -8.09
C SER A 139 -2.89 10.18 -7.70
N GLY A 140 -3.88 9.37 -7.30
CA GLY A 140 -5.19 9.87 -6.85
C GLY A 140 -5.10 10.80 -5.64
N ILE A 141 -4.26 10.47 -4.66
CA ILE A 141 -3.99 11.33 -3.49
C ILE A 141 -3.37 12.67 -3.93
N LYS A 142 -2.35 12.62 -4.79
CA LYS A 142 -1.63 13.82 -5.25
C LYS A 142 -2.54 14.74 -6.07
N ASP A 143 -3.32 14.17 -6.97
CA ASP A 143 -4.27 14.92 -7.79
C ASP A 143 -5.37 15.55 -6.94
N PHE A 144 -5.94 14.80 -6.00
CA PHE A 144 -6.95 15.30 -5.08
C PHE A 144 -6.40 16.42 -4.19
N ALA A 145 -5.20 16.23 -3.61
CA ALA A 145 -4.55 17.24 -2.78
C ALA A 145 -4.28 18.53 -3.58
N LYS A 146 -3.84 18.41 -4.83
CA LYS A 146 -3.63 19.56 -5.73
C LYS A 146 -4.93 20.30 -6.02
N GLN A 147 -6.02 19.59 -6.32
CA GLN A 147 -7.34 20.18 -6.57
C GLN A 147 -7.88 20.92 -5.35
N GLN A 148 -7.68 20.34 -4.15
CA GLN A 148 -8.13 20.90 -2.88
C GLN A 148 -7.13 21.87 -2.24
N LYS A 149 -5.99 22.15 -2.91
CA LYS A 149 -4.90 23.01 -2.42
C LYS A 149 -4.38 22.59 -1.03
N LEU A 150 -4.31 21.28 -0.79
CA LEU A 150 -3.81 20.70 0.46
C LEU A 150 -2.30 20.45 0.36
N GLY A 151 -1.57 20.79 1.43
CA GLY A 151 -0.18 20.38 1.58
C GLY A 151 -0.10 18.93 2.04
N LEU A 152 0.68 18.09 1.36
CA LEU A 152 0.93 16.72 1.79
C LEU A 152 2.20 16.62 2.66
N GLY A 153 2.08 15.78 3.68
CA GLY A 153 3.14 15.28 4.55
C GLY A 153 4.12 14.37 3.80
N GLN A 154 5.08 13.84 4.54
CA GLN A 154 6.03 12.84 4.04
C GLN A 154 5.71 11.42 4.57
N VAL A 155 4.65 11.30 5.37
CA VAL A 155 4.26 10.04 6.01
C VAL A 155 3.06 9.46 5.28
N TYR A 156 3.21 8.21 4.85
CA TYR A 156 2.17 7.45 4.16
C TYR A 156 1.95 6.12 4.86
N VAL A 157 0.70 5.65 4.92
CA VAL A 157 0.35 4.32 5.42
C VAL A 157 -0.31 3.55 4.29
N GLU A 158 0.20 2.35 3.97
CA GLU A 158 -0.43 1.43 3.03
C GLU A 158 -1.01 0.23 3.77
N GLN A 159 -2.21 -0.19 3.37
CA GLN A 159 -2.88 -1.38 3.90
C GLN A 159 -3.36 -2.27 2.75
N PHE A 160 -3.01 -3.55 2.84
CA PHE A 160 -3.35 -4.60 1.87
C PHE A 160 -4.20 -5.67 2.57
N PRO A 161 -5.49 -5.41 2.81
CA PRO A 161 -6.39 -6.41 3.41
C PRO A 161 -6.60 -7.60 2.47
N ASP A 162 -6.77 -8.80 3.04
CA ASP A 162 -7.06 -10.01 2.23
C ASP A 162 -8.40 -9.88 1.50
N THR A 163 -9.35 -9.21 2.15
CA THR A 163 -10.68 -8.91 1.62
C THR A 163 -10.95 -7.43 1.78
N GLY A 164 -11.21 -6.73 0.67
CA GLY A 164 -11.56 -5.31 0.69
C GLY A 164 -10.72 -4.48 -0.28
N PRO A 165 -10.88 -3.15 -0.25
CA PRO A 165 -10.04 -2.26 -1.03
C PRO A 165 -8.65 -2.14 -0.39
N VAL A 166 -7.62 -2.03 -1.24
CA VAL A 166 -6.31 -1.53 -0.84
C VAL A 166 -6.47 -0.06 -0.47
N GLU A 167 -5.78 0.37 0.57
CA GLU A 167 -5.89 1.71 1.12
C GLU A 167 -4.51 2.36 1.26
N VAL A 168 -4.42 3.64 0.88
CA VAL A 168 -3.28 4.50 1.19
C VAL A 168 -3.78 5.73 1.94
N LEU A 169 -3.09 6.08 3.02
CA LEU A 169 -3.30 7.32 3.78
C LEU A 169 -2.09 8.21 3.60
N ALA A 170 -2.29 9.50 3.31
CA ALA A 170 -1.24 10.51 3.30
C ALA A 170 -1.56 11.61 4.30
N VAL A 171 -0.61 11.92 5.18
CA VAL A 171 -0.79 13.01 6.17
C VAL A 171 -0.95 14.35 5.45
N VAL A 172 -1.87 15.19 5.94
CA VAL A 172 -1.99 16.59 5.51
C VAL A 172 -1.12 17.46 6.42
N LYS A 173 -0.37 18.41 5.83
CA LYS A 173 0.43 19.42 6.53
C LYS A 173 -0.40 20.61 6.99
#